data_AF-Q1DGP9-F1
#
_entry.id   AF-Q1DGP9-F1
#
_cell.length_a   1.000
_cell.length_b   1.000
_cell.length_c   1.000
_cell.angle_alpha   90.00
_cell.angle_beta   90.00
_cell.angle_gamma   90.00
#
_symmetry.space_group_name_H-M   'P 1'
#
loop_
_entity.id
_entity.type
_entity.pdbx_description
1 polymer ?
#
loop_
_entity_poly.entity_id
_entity_poly.type
_entity_poly.pdbx_seq_one_letter_code
_entity_poly.pdbx_strand_id
1 'polypeptide(L)'
;MLKKLKDAKAGVKIPLDILVLHVKNGRDIFITIFGEYKSSCFGLSLDTLIKLTKPVFEYEINELIAMEREEKLVDLNNSTDLKVPREIWRLIDYLYTEGMDTHQLFVNRAYGQHENIVEIRDWLDSWSSAPCPATPKTAAEALLIFLESLPEPLVTISERECIVNADNYERCRELIRVKLKPVNRIIFLHICLFLIELQRKNPSVRLNNL
;
A
#
# COMPACT_ATOMS: atom_id res chain seq x y z
N MET A 1 -3.02 -13.23 2.44
CA MET A 1 -3.36 -13.79 1.11
C MET A 1 -2.24 -14.68 0.55
N LEU A 2 -1.00 -14.18 0.45
CA LEU A 2 0.17 -14.91 -0.10
C LEU A 2 0.46 -16.29 0.54
N LYS A 3 0.13 -16.51 1.82
CA LYS A 3 0.33 -17.80 2.50
C LYS A 3 -0.46 -18.98 1.87
N LYS A 4 -1.54 -18.72 1.13
CA LYS A 4 -2.31 -19.76 0.40
C LYS A 4 -1.69 -20.11 -0.96
N LEU A 5 -0.72 -19.32 -1.42
CA LEU A 5 -0.14 -19.37 -2.77
C LEU A 5 1.32 -19.84 -2.77
N LYS A 6 1.79 -20.49 -1.70
CA LYS A 6 3.21 -20.88 -1.50
C LYS A 6 3.75 -21.87 -2.54
N ASP A 7 2.88 -22.52 -3.30
CA ASP A 7 3.27 -23.47 -4.36
C ASP A 7 3.00 -22.89 -5.76
N ALA A 8 2.57 -21.64 -5.84
CA ALA A 8 2.24 -20.97 -7.08
C ALA A 8 3.50 -20.51 -7.81
N LYS A 9 3.58 -20.85 -9.10
CA LYS A 9 4.59 -20.34 -10.05
C LYS A 9 3.90 -19.37 -11.01
N ALA A 10 4.60 -18.32 -11.44
CA ALA A 10 4.10 -17.40 -12.44
C ALA A 10 3.74 -18.15 -13.74
N GLY A 11 2.63 -17.76 -14.36
CA GLY A 11 2.11 -18.43 -15.57
C GLY A 11 1.49 -19.82 -15.36
N VAL A 12 1.46 -20.35 -14.13
CA VAL A 12 0.82 -21.65 -13.83
C VAL A 12 -0.53 -21.42 -13.16
N LYS A 13 -1.58 -21.98 -13.75
CA LYS A 13 -2.92 -22.00 -13.13
C LYS A 13 -2.87 -22.77 -11.82
N ILE A 14 -3.17 -22.09 -10.73
CA ILE A 14 -3.23 -22.64 -9.39
C ILE A 14 -4.68 -22.87 -8.95
N PRO A 15 -4.97 -23.93 -8.18
CA PRO A 15 -6.28 -24.09 -7.57
C PRO A 15 -6.49 -23.00 -6.52
N LEU A 16 -7.54 -22.19 -6.70
CA LEU A 16 -7.87 -21.06 -5.84
C LEU A 16 -8.94 -21.45 -4.81
N ASP A 17 -9.95 -22.18 -5.23
CA ASP A 17 -11.08 -22.58 -4.39
C ASP A 17 -11.77 -23.86 -4.91
N ILE A 18 -12.62 -24.47 -4.11
CA ILE A 18 -13.47 -25.60 -4.50
C ILE A 18 -14.92 -25.25 -4.18
N LEU A 19 -15.76 -25.15 -5.21
CA LEU A 19 -17.20 -25.04 -5.04
C LEU A 19 -17.81 -26.43 -4.89
N VAL A 20 -18.62 -26.61 -3.85
CA VAL A 20 -19.35 -27.86 -3.61
C VAL A 20 -20.82 -27.65 -4.00
N LEU A 21 -21.25 -28.27 -5.08
CA LEU A 21 -22.64 -28.26 -5.52
C LEU A 21 -23.35 -29.50 -4.97
N HIS A 22 -24.23 -29.27 -3.99
CA HIS A 22 -25.06 -30.31 -3.40
C HIS A 22 -26.34 -30.52 -4.22
N VAL A 23 -26.50 -31.72 -4.80
CA VAL A 23 -27.73 -32.09 -5.51
C VAL A 23 -28.69 -32.74 -4.51
N LYS A 24 -29.91 -32.21 -4.38
CA LYS A 24 -30.93 -32.77 -3.47
C LYS A 24 -31.21 -34.23 -3.82
N ASN A 25 -31.02 -35.13 -2.85
CA ASN A 25 -31.11 -36.59 -3.01
C ASN A 25 -30.14 -37.16 -4.08
N GLY A 26 -29.08 -36.43 -4.39
CA GLY A 26 -28.04 -36.82 -5.33
C GLY A 26 -26.67 -36.80 -4.67
N ARG A 27 -25.64 -36.91 -5.51
CA ARG A 27 -24.23 -36.81 -5.09
C ARG A 27 -23.77 -35.35 -5.05
N ASP A 28 -22.75 -35.09 -4.26
CA ASP A 28 -22.02 -33.82 -4.33
C ASP A 28 -21.14 -33.77 -5.58
N ILE A 29 -21.08 -32.58 -6.19
CA ILE A 29 -20.21 -32.28 -7.32
C ILE A 29 -19.20 -31.23 -6.85
N PHE A 30 -17.92 -31.55 -6.96
CA PHE A 30 -16.81 -30.67 -6.60
C PHE A 30 -16.28 -29.98 -7.84
N ILE A 31 -16.31 -28.65 -7.86
CA ILE A 31 -15.82 -27.82 -8.95
C ILE A 31 -14.60 -27.06 -8.46
N THR A 32 -13.41 -27.48 -8.88
CA THR A 32 -12.16 -26.78 -8.55
C THR A 32 -12.00 -25.55 -9.45
N ILE A 33 -11.89 -24.38 -8.81
CA ILE A 33 -11.64 -23.10 -9.48
C ILE A 33 -10.14 -22.91 -9.61
N PHE A 34 -9.67 -22.67 -10.83
CA PHE A 34 -8.29 -22.36 -11.12
C PHE A 34 -8.14 -20.90 -11.54
N GLY A 35 -7.02 -20.29 -11.19
CA GLY A 35 -6.68 -18.96 -11.66
C GLY A 35 -5.18 -18.73 -11.70
N GLU A 36 -4.81 -17.57 -12.22
CA GLU A 36 -3.44 -17.09 -12.26
C GLU A 36 -3.34 -15.86 -11.36
N TYR A 37 -2.36 -15.83 -10.47
CA TYR A 37 -2.13 -14.69 -9.60
C TYR A 37 -1.02 -13.82 -10.21
N LYS A 38 -1.34 -12.55 -10.44
CA LYS A 38 -0.35 -11.52 -10.75
C LYS A 38 0.03 -10.81 -9.47
N SER A 39 1.32 -10.80 -9.17
CA SER A 39 1.87 -10.07 -8.03
C SER A 39 1.59 -8.59 -8.15
N SER A 40 1.27 -7.96 -7.02
CA SER A 40 1.06 -6.52 -6.92
C SER A 40 1.82 -5.96 -5.72
N CYS A 41 2.22 -4.69 -5.81
CA CYS A 41 2.83 -3.95 -4.71
C CYS A 41 1.82 -3.64 -3.59
N PHE A 42 0.53 -3.59 -3.94
CA PHE A 42 -0.55 -3.50 -2.96
C PHE A 42 -0.60 -4.79 -2.14
N GLY A 43 -0.62 -4.66 -0.82
CA GLY A 43 -0.57 -5.79 0.09
C GLY A 43 0.82 -6.30 0.46
N LEU A 44 1.90 -5.70 -0.05
CA LEU A 44 3.27 -5.96 0.44
C LEU A 44 3.58 -5.06 1.65
N SER A 45 4.43 -5.54 2.57
CA SER A 45 4.95 -4.70 3.65
C SER A 45 5.90 -3.62 3.11
N LEU A 46 6.01 -2.50 3.84
CA LEU A 46 6.98 -1.45 3.52
C LEU A 46 8.42 -1.99 3.50
N ASP A 47 8.73 -2.93 4.40
CA ASP A 47 10.02 -3.61 4.49
C ASP A 47 10.34 -4.41 3.20
N THR A 48 9.35 -5.05 2.60
CA THR A 48 9.51 -5.75 1.31
C THR A 48 9.60 -4.76 0.15
N LEU A 49 8.79 -3.71 0.14
CA LEU A 49 8.79 -2.70 -0.94
C LEU A 49 10.15 -2.03 -1.10
N ILE A 50 10.86 -1.71 -0.01
CA ILE A 50 12.22 -1.12 -0.08
C ILE A 50 13.31 -2.10 -0.52
N LYS A 51 13.02 -3.41 -0.52
CA LYS A 51 13.94 -4.46 -0.98
C LYS A 51 13.77 -4.76 -2.47
N LEU A 52 12.67 -4.33 -3.09
CA LEU A 52 12.44 -4.55 -4.51
C LEU A 52 13.54 -3.88 -5.36
N THR A 53 14.08 -4.63 -6.30
CA THR A 53 15.12 -4.19 -7.24
C THR A 53 14.66 -4.20 -8.69
N LYS A 54 13.48 -4.77 -8.94
CA LYS A 54 12.78 -4.82 -10.24
C LYS A 54 11.27 -4.66 -10.00
N PRO A 55 10.47 -4.41 -11.05
CA PRO A 55 9.01 -4.36 -10.94
C PRO A 55 8.42 -5.59 -10.24
N VAL A 56 7.37 -5.41 -9.44
CA VAL A 56 6.80 -6.48 -8.61
C VAL A 56 6.26 -7.65 -9.44
N PHE A 57 5.76 -7.38 -10.65
CA PHE A 57 5.22 -8.40 -11.55
C PHE A 57 6.30 -9.35 -12.09
N GLU A 58 7.58 -8.96 -12.01
CA GLU A 58 8.72 -9.79 -12.42
C GLU A 58 9.20 -10.74 -11.31
N TYR A 59 8.64 -10.66 -10.10
CA TYR A 59 8.94 -11.59 -9.03
C TYR A 59 7.96 -12.77 -9.01
N GLU A 60 8.52 -13.95 -8.79
CA GLU A 60 7.74 -15.12 -8.42
C GLU A 60 7.13 -14.94 -7.02
N ILE A 61 5.95 -15.50 -6.81
CA ILE A 61 5.23 -15.42 -5.52
C ILE A 61 6.12 -15.94 -4.36
N ASN A 62 6.92 -16.97 -4.62
CA ASN A 62 7.81 -17.55 -3.62
C ASN A 62 8.98 -16.65 -3.24
N GLU A 63 9.49 -15.84 -4.18
CA GLU A 63 10.49 -14.82 -3.89
C GLU A 63 9.90 -13.74 -2.97
N LEU A 64 8.69 -13.27 -3.26
CA LEU A 64 7.97 -12.29 -2.42
C LEU A 64 7.67 -12.83 -1.03
N ILE A 65 7.22 -14.09 -0.93
CA ILE A 65 6.96 -14.74 0.37
C ILE A 65 8.26 -14.90 1.17
N ALA A 66 9.39 -15.19 0.52
CA ALA A 66 10.68 -15.28 1.19
C ALA A 66 11.09 -13.91 1.73
N MET A 67 11.03 -12.86 0.90
CA MET A 67 11.36 -11.47 1.30
C MET A 67 10.51 -10.96 2.47
N GLU A 68 9.21 -11.28 2.49
CA GLU A 68 8.28 -10.89 3.55
C GLU A 68 8.58 -11.60 4.90
N ARG A 69 9.19 -12.79 4.85
CA ARG A 69 9.62 -13.53 6.05
C ARG A 69 11.02 -13.17 6.52
N GLU A 70 11.80 -12.51 5.68
CA GLU A 70 13.12 -12.04 6.08
C GLU A 70 12.97 -10.87 7.05
N GLU A 71 12.90 -11.21 8.33
CA GLU A 71 12.97 -10.28 9.47
C GLU A 71 14.32 -9.54 9.56
N LYS A 72 15.28 -9.85 8.67
CA LYS A 72 16.51 -9.09 8.58
C LYS A 72 16.14 -7.65 8.26
N LEU A 73 16.17 -6.85 9.32
CA LEU A 73 16.28 -5.42 9.33
C LEU A 73 17.23 -5.08 8.20
N VAL A 74 16.70 -4.46 7.13
CA VAL A 74 17.57 -3.68 6.27
C VAL A 74 18.31 -2.78 7.24
N ASP A 75 19.63 -2.91 7.31
CA ASP A 75 20.46 -2.22 8.28
C ASP A 75 20.51 -0.74 7.85
N LEU A 76 19.40 -0.05 8.07
CA LEU A 76 19.17 1.36 7.75
C LEU A 76 20.07 2.27 8.61
N ASN A 77 20.78 1.68 9.58
CA ASN A 77 21.82 2.35 10.36
C ASN A 77 23.17 2.40 9.63
N ASN A 78 23.44 1.49 8.67
CA ASN A 78 24.71 1.38 7.95
C ASN A 78 24.60 1.76 6.46
N SER A 79 23.38 1.96 5.95
CA SER A 79 23.15 2.50 4.60
C SER A 79 22.77 3.97 4.72
N THR A 80 23.62 4.85 4.22
CA THR A 80 23.37 6.31 4.15
C THR A 80 22.19 6.69 3.24
N ASP A 81 21.62 5.71 2.54
CA ASP A 81 20.50 5.90 1.62
C ASP A 81 19.19 5.51 2.32
N LEU A 82 18.47 6.52 2.82
CA LEU A 82 17.08 6.38 3.25
C LEU A 82 16.25 5.81 2.09
N LYS A 83 15.87 4.54 2.17
CA LYS A 83 15.03 3.89 1.15
C LYS A 83 13.56 4.20 1.41
N VAL A 84 12.93 4.88 0.46
CA VAL A 84 11.49 5.15 0.43
C VAL A 84 10.85 4.18 -0.58
N PRO A 85 9.79 3.45 -0.20
CA PRO A 85 8.96 2.71 -1.16
C PRO A 85 8.60 3.58 -2.36
N ARG A 86 9.12 3.19 -3.54
CA ARG A 86 8.99 3.98 -4.77
C ARG A 86 7.53 4.22 -5.11
N GLU A 87 6.67 3.25 -4.85
CA GLU A 87 5.25 3.25 -5.21
C GLU A 87 4.49 4.35 -4.49
N ILE A 88 4.67 4.45 -3.17
CA ILE A 88 4.07 5.50 -2.35
C ILE A 88 4.63 6.87 -2.75
N TRP A 89 5.95 6.95 -2.96
CA TRP A 89 6.59 8.19 -3.40
C TRP A 89 6.02 8.68 -4.73
N ARG A 90 5.85 7.80 -5.73
CA ARG A 90 5.29 8.17 -7.04
C ARG A 90 3.85 8.68 -6.97
N LEU A 91 3.02 8.09 -6.11
CA LEU A 91 1.65 8.58 -5.89
C LEU A 91 1.65 9.96 -5.25
N ILE A 92 2.47 10.17 -4.21
CA ILE A 92 2.57 11.46 -3.52
C ILE A 92 3.17 12.52 -4.46
N ASP A 93 4.20 12.20 -5.23
CA ASP A 93 4.83 13.09 -6.20
C ASP A 93 3.82 13.54 -7.26
N TYR A 94 3.07 12.60 -7.86
CA TYR A 94 2.00 12.92 -8.81
C TYR A 94 0.92 13.82 -8.18
N LEU A 95 0.50 13.53 -6.94
CA LEU A 95 -0.49 14.36 -6.24
C LEU A 95 0.06 15.75 -5.91
N TYR A 96 1.36 15.86 -5.64
CA TYR A 96 2.02 17.13 -5.38
C TYR A 96 2.18 17.97 -6.66
N THR A 97 2.41 17.34 -7.82
CA THR A 97 2.54 18.07 -9.09
C THR A 97 1.18 18.42 -9.69
N GLU A 98 0.25 17.46 -9.75
CA GLU A 98 -1.03 17.60 -10.47
C GLU A 98 -2.24 17.82 -9.56
N GLY A 99 -2.15 17.45 -8.28
CA GLY A 99 -3.30 17.38 -7.38
C GLY A 99 -3.48 18.55 -6.44
N MET A 100 -2.50 19.44 -6.31
CA MET A 100 -2.48 20.46 -5.26
C MET A 100 -3.60 21.49 -5.36
N ASP A 101 -4.15 21.75 -6.55
CA ASP A 101 -5.26 22.69 -6.74
C ASP A 101 -6.61 21.96 -6.88
N THR A 102 -6.63 20.64 -6.66
CA THR A 102 -7.86 19.84 -6.79
C THR A 102 -8.74 19.98 -5.56
N HIS A 103 -9.95 20.53 -5.76
CA HIS A 103 -10.95 20.62 -4.70
C HIS A 103 -11.40 19.25 -4.18
N GLN A 104 -11.59 19.18 -2.85
CA GLN A 104 -12.10 18.01 -2.14
C GLN A 104 -11.26 16.74 -2.32
N LEU A 105 -9.96 16.90 -2.54
CA LEU A 105 -9.01 15.79 -2.51
C LEU A 105 -9.10 15.09 -1.13
N PHE A 106 -9.13 13.76 -1.13
CA PHE A 106 -9.32 12.89 0.04
C PHE A 106 -10.68 12.96 0.77
N VAL A 107 -11.59 13.88 0.44
CA VAL A 107 -12.86 14.02 1.19
C VAL A 107 -13.89 12.94 0.84
N ASN A 108 -13.88 12.43 -0.40
CA ASN A 108 -14.86 11.46 -0.88
C ASN A 108 -14.19 10.19 -1.43
N ARG A 109 -14.63 9.03 -0.95
CA ARG A 109 -14.18 7.68 -1.34
C ARG A 109 -14.92 7.11 -2.57
N ALA A 110 -15.62 7.95 -3.33
CA ALA A 110 -16.43 7.52 -4.49
C ALA A 110 -15.63 6.86 -5.62
N TYR A 111 -14.31 7.01 -5.64
CA TYR A 111 -13.45 6.48 -6.71
C TYR A 111 -12.90 5.09 -6.41
N GLY A 112 -13.25 4.46 -5.29
CA GLY A 112 -12.65 3.18 -4.87
C GLY A 112 -12.88 2.01 -5.83
N GLN A 113 -13.90 2.09 -6.69
CA GLN A 113 -14.21 1.10 -7.72
C GLN A 113 -13.97 1.64 -9.15
N HIS A 114 -13.32 2.79 -9.28
CA HIS A 114 -13.07 3.41 -10.57
C HIS A 114 -12.08 2.56 -11.40
N GLU A 115 -12.26 2.49 -12.72
CA GLU A 115 -11.42 1.69 -13.61
C GLU A 115 -9.94 2.09 -13.54
N ASN A 116 -9.64 3.40 -13.46
CA ASN A 116 -8.29 3.92 -13.23
C ASN A 116 -7.58 3.33 -12.00
N ILE A 117 -8.26 2.83 -10.97
CA ILE A 117 -7.59 2.21 -9.82
C ILE A 117 -6.79 0.98 -10.27
N VAL A 118 -7.35 0.20 -11.20
CA VAL A 118 -6.68 -0.96 -11.78
C VAL A 118 -5.49 -0.52 -12.62
N GLU A 119 -5.64 0.51 -13.43
CA GLU A 119 -4.55 1.04 -14.28
C GLU A 119 -3.41 1.65 -13.46
N ILE A 120 -3.73 2.38 -12.38
CA ILE A 120 -2.74 2.95 -11.46
C ILE A 120 -1.98 1.83 -10.76
N ARG A 121 -2.68 0.78 -10.31
CA ARG A 121 -2.04 -0.39 -9.72
C ARG A 121 -1.08 -1.04 -10.72
N ASP A 122 -1.53 -1.31 -11.94
CA ASP A 122 -0.70 -1.96 -12.96
C ASP A 122 0.50 -1.07 -13.36
N TRP A 123 0.34 0.27 -13.35
CA TRP A 123 1.42 1.24 -13.57
C TRP A 123 2.46 1.24 -12.44
N LEU A 124 2.01 1.10 -11.19
CA LEU A 124 2.89 0.94 -10.02
C LEU A 124 3.59 -0.42 -10.06
N ASP A 125 2.86 -1.50 -10.32
CA ASP A 125 3.38 -2.87 -10.34
C ASP A 125 4.49 -3.05 -11.38
N SER A 126 4.35 -2.37 -12.53
CA SER A 126 5.31 -2.41 -13.64
C SER A 126 6.46 -1.41 -13.54
N TRP A 127 6.47 -0.53 -12.52
CA TRP A 127 7.32 0.65 -12.48
C TRP A 127 7.37 1.41 -13.82
N SER A 128 6.22 1.49 -14.51
CA SER A 128 6.14 2.03 -15.86
C SER A 128 6.71 3.44 -15.96
N SER A 129 7.47 3.75 -17.00
CA SER A 129 7.97 5.11 -17.28
C SER A 129 6.94 6.01 -17.97
N ALA A 130 5.80 5.45 -18.39
CA ALA A 130 4.71 6.22 -18.99
C ALA A 130 4.10 7.20 -17.98
N PRO A 131 3.38 8.25 -18.44
CA PRO A 131 2.61 9.11 -17.57
C PRO A 131 1.65 8.32 -16.67
N CYS A 132 1.45 8.79 -15.44
CA CYS A 132 0.53 8.16 -14.50
C CYS A 132 -0.89 8.16 -15.08
N PRO A 133 -1.57 7.01 -15.23
CA PRO A 133 -2.94 6.91 -15.78
C PRO A 133 -3.99 7.29 -14.72
N ALA A 134 -3.80 8.44 -14.06
CA ALA A 134 -4.64 8.91 -12.98
C ALA A 134 -5.20 10.29 -13.26
N THR A 135 -6.29 10.60 -12.56
CA THR A 135 -6.61 11.98 -12.17
C THR A 135 -6.15 12.18 -10.72
N PRO A 136 -6.03 13.42 -10.22
CA PRO A 136 -5.72 13.65 -8.82
C PRO A 136 -6.64 12.91 -7.84
N LYS A 137 -7.94 12.83 -8.12
CA LYS A 137 -8.91 12.15 -7.24
C LYS A 137 -8.73 10.64 -7.22
N THR A 138 -8.46 10.02 -8.38
CA THR A 138 -8.20 8.57 -8.44
C THR A 138 -6.83 8.22 -7.89
N ALA A 139 -5.82 9.08 -8.04
CA ALA A 139 -4.51 8.91 -7.39
C ALA A 139 -4.59 9.03 -5.87
N ALA A 140 -5.40 9.97 -5.36
CA ALA A 140 -5.66 10.11 -3.94
C ALA A 140 -6.35 8.87 -3.36
N GLU A 141 -7.37 8.37 -4.06
CA GLU A 141 -8.03 7.11 -3.69
C GLU A 141 -7.06 5.92 -3.74
N ALA A 142 -6.23 5.82 -4.79
CA ALA A 142 -5.23 4.76 -4.91
C ALA A 142 -4.22 4.81 -3.76
N LEU A 143 -3.80 6.00 -3.31
CA LEU A 143 -2.94 6.16 -2.14
C LEU A 143 -3.63 5.66 -0.85
N LEU A 144 -4.91 5.97 -0.66
CA LEU A 144 -5.67 5.47 0.50
C LEU A 144 -5.79 3.93 0.46
N ILE A 145 -6.18 3.36 -0.67
CA ILE A 145 -6.27 1.90 -0.87
C ILE A 145 -4.91 1.24 -0.64
N PHE A 146 -3.82 1.87 -1.11
CA PHE A 146 -2.47 1.37 -0.89
C PHE A 146 -2.16 1.26 0.61
N LEU A 147 -2.40 2.34 1.36
CA LEU A 147 -2.16 2.37 2.81
C LEU A 147 -3.05 1.40 3.58
N GLU A 148 -4.32 1.27 3.18
CA GLU A 148 -5.28 0.30 3.75
C GLU A 148 -4.90 -1.15 3.43
N SER A 149 -4.21 -1.38 2.31
CA SER A 149 -3.78 -2.72 1.90
C SER A 149 -2.54 -3.21 2.63
N LEU A 150 -1.79 -2.34 3.33
CA LEU A 150 -0.57 -2.72 4.03
C LEU A 150 -0.85 -3.86 5.04
N PRO A 151 0.02 -4.89 5.13
CA PRO A 151 -0.14 -5.98 6.09
C PRO A 151 -0.18 -5.54 7.56
N GLU A 152 0.51 -4.44 7.86
CA GLU A 152 0.50 -3.74 9.15
C GLU A 152 0.17 -2.27 8.90
N PRO A 153 -0.58 -1.61 9.79
CA PRO A 153 -0.87 -0.18 9.65
C PRO A 153 0.42 0.62 9.62
N LEU A 154 0.43 1.71 8.85
CA LEU A 154 1.59 2.60 8.75
C LEU A 154 2.06 3.08 10.14
N VAL A 155 1.13 3.42 11.02
CA VAL A 155 1.38 3.78 12.42
C VAL A 155 1.06 2.58 13.30
N THR A 156 2.09 1.91 13.81
CA THR A 156 1.97 0.72 14.67
C THR A 156 1.90 1.06 16.17
N ILE A 157 1.96 2.35 16.52
CA ILE A 157 1.77 2.83 17.90
C ILE A 157 0.32 2.53 18.32
N SER A 158 0.14 2.05 19.55
CA SER A 158 -1.21 1.75 20.03
C SER A 158 -2.06 3.01 20.15
N GLU A 159 -3.35 2.89 19.83
CA GLU A 159 -4.31 4.00 19.94
C GLU A 159 -4.30 4.65 21.33
N ARG A 160 -4.20 3.84 22.39
CA ARG A 160 -4.09 4.32 23.77
C ARG A 160 -2.84 5.19 23.98
N GLU A 161 -1.68 4.78 23.48
CA GLU A 161 -0.46 5.58 23.58
C GLU A 161 -0.58 6.90 22.81
N CYS A 162 -1.21 6.88 21.63
CA CYS A 162 -1.49 8.09 20.86
C CYS A 162 -2.38 9.06 21.65
N ILE A 163 -3.51 8.60 22.19
CA ILE A 163 -4.47 9.44 22.94
C ILE A 163 -3.83 10.06 24.18
N VAL A 164 -3.07 9.28 24.96
CA VAL A 164 -2.45 9.74 26.22
C VAL A 164 -1.40 10.83 25.99
N ASN A 165 -0.78 10.88 24.80
CA ASN A 165 0.31 11.80 24.49
C ASN A 165 -0.08 12.90 23.51
N ALA A 166 -1.31 12.88 22.97
CA ALA A 166 -1.76 13.75 21.87
C ALA A 166 -1.66 15.25 22.17
N ASP A 167 -1.73 15.65 23.44
CA ASP A 167 -1.64 17.04 23.89
C ASP A 167 -0.19 17.56 24.00
N ASN A 168 0.81 16.70 23.80
CA ASN A 168 2.21 17.04 24.00
C ASN A 168 3.05 16.69 22.77
N TYR A 169 3.44 17.73 22.03
CA TYR A 169 4.27 17.60 20.82
C TYR A 169 5.57 16.83 21.05
N GLU A 170 6.30 17.11 22.14
CA GLU A 170 7.58 16.45 22.44
C GLU A 170 7.39 14.95 22.67
N ARG A 171 6.33 14.57 23.40
CA ARG A 171 5.99 13.15 23.63
C ARG A 171 5.55 12.46 22.36
N CYS A 172 4.70 13.08 21.53
CA CYS A 172 4.31 12.57 20.23
C CYS A 172 5.53 12.35 19.32
N ARG A 173 6.45 13.32 19.27
CA ARG A 173 7.67 13.23 18.48
C ARG A 173 8.54 12.06 18.95
N GLU A 174 8.70 11.88 20.25
CA GLU A 174 9.50 10.77 20.79
C GLU A 174 8.83 9.41 20.54
N LEU A 175 7.50 9.31 20.66
CA LEU A 175 6.77 8.09 20.31
C LEU A 175 7.00 7.69 18.86
N ILE A 176 6.83 8.62 17.92
CA ILE A 176 7.08 8.39 16.49
C ILE A 176 8.53 7.96 16.27
N ARG A 177 9.49 8.58 16.95
CA ARG A 177 10.92 8.29 16.81
C ARG A 177 11.27 6.88 17.31
N VAL A 178 10.73 6.48 18.46
CA VAL A 178 11.13 5.26 19.18
C VAL A 178 10.32 4.03 18.75
N LYS A 179 9.02 4.20 18.48
CA LYS A 179 8.10 3.07 18.28
C LYS A 179 7.90 2.69 16.82
N LEU A 180 8.05 3.62 15.88
CA LEU A 180 7.93 3.30 14.46
C LEU A 180 9.23 2.74 13.91
N LYS A 181 9.12 1.70 13.08
CA LYS A 181 10.22 1.23 12.23
C LYS A 181 10.73 2.40 11.37
N PRO A 182 12.02 2.43 11.00
CA PRO A 182 12.56 3.57 10.25
C PRO A 182 11.81 3.85 8.93
N VAL A 183 11.44 2.82 8.16
CA VAL A 183 10.67 2.98 6.92
C VAL A 183 9.26 3.55 7.16
N ASN A 184 8.52 3.03 8.15
CA ASN A 184 7.22 3.55 8.55
C ASN A 184 7.30 5.02 8.94
N ARG A 185 8.32 5.38 9.73
CA ARG A 185 8.54 6.76 10.18
C ARG A 185 8.78 7.70 9.00
N ILE A 186 9.59 7.30 8.02
CA ILE A 186 9.86 8.12 6.83
C ILE A 186 8.58 8.32 6.01
N ILE A 187 7.83 7.25 5.74
CA ILE A 187 6.57 7.34 4.99
C ILE A 187 5.53 8.19 5.74
N PHE A 188 5.38 7.98 7.04
CA PHE A 188 4.47 8.77 7.88
C PHE A 188 4.79 10.27 7.80
N LEU A 189 6.05 10.65 8.01
CA LEU A 189 6.47 12.04 7.94
C LEU A 189 6.31 12.61 6.54
N HIS A 190 6.59 11.84 5.50
CA HIS A 190 6.43 12.28 4.11
C HIS A 190 4.95 12.57 3.78
N ILE A 191 4.02 11.71 4.22
CA ILE A 191 2.59 11.94 4.08
C ILE A 191 2.17 13.18 4.89
N CYS A 192 2.62 13.34 6.13
CA CYS A 192 2.30 14.53 6.93
C CYS A 192 2.77 15.82 6.24
N LEU A 193 3.99 15.84 5.69
CA LEU A 193 4.52 17.00 4.96
C LEU A 193 3.68 17.31 3.71
N PHE A 194 3.32 16.29 2.93
CA PHE A 194 2.42 16.45 1.80
C PHE A 194 1.06 17.04 2.21
N LEU A 195 0.44 16.52 3.28
CA LEU A 195 -0.84 17.01 3.78
C LEU A 195 -0.77 18.45 4.30
N ILE A 196 0.33 18.83 4.97
CA ILE A 196 0.58 20.21 5.42
C ILE A 196 0.63 21.15 4.21
N GLU A 197 1.38 20.79 3.17
CA GLU A 197 1.46 21.60 1.95
C GLU A 197 0.11 21.68 1.22
N LEU A 198 -0.64 20.58 1.17
CA LEU A 198 -1.98 20.53 0.59
C LEU A 198 -2.93 21.48 1.33
N GLN A 199 -2.92 21.45 2.67
CA GLN A 199 -3.73 22.34 3.51
C GLN A 199 -3.32 23.81 3.34
N ARG A 200 -2.01 24.08 3.23
CA ARG A 200 -1.48 25.45 3.03
C ARG A 200 -1.98 26.07 1.72
N LYS A 201 -2.05 25.28 0.64
CA LYS A 201 -2.60 25.73 -0.64
C LYS A 201 -4.13 25.76 -0.66
N ASN A 202 -4.78 24.93 0.14
CA ASN A 202 -6.25 24.80 0.17
C ASN A 202 -6.81 25.09 1.58
N PRO A 203 -6.77 26.34 2.07
CA PRO A 203 -7.23 26.67 3.42
C PRO A 203 -8.73 26.40 3.64
N SER A 204 -9.51 26.32 2.56
CA SER A 204 -10.94 25.95 2.60
C SER A 204 -11.20 24.45 2.72
N VAL A 205 -10.20 23.60 2.44
CA VAL A 205 -10.32 22.14 2.60
C VAL A 205 -10.12 21.83 4.09
N ARG A 206 -11.23 21.63 4.80
CA ARG A 206 -11.20 21.08 6.15
C ARG A 206 -10.94 19.58 6.06
N LEU A 207 -9.69 19.16 6.23
CA LEU A 207 -9.31 17.76 6.39
C LEU A 207 -9.85 17.15 7.71
N ASN A 208 -10.53 17.94 8.54
CA ASN A 208 -11.05 17.56 9.86
C ASN A 208 -12.19 16.51 9.83
N ASN A 209 -12.63 16.05 8.64
CA ASN A 209 -13.71 15.07 8.48
C ASN A 209 -13.21 13.72 7.91
N LEU A 210 -11.89 13.50 7.86
CA LEU A 210 -11.29 12.19 7.57
C LEU A 210 -11.30 11.29 8.81
#